data_AF-A0A397W5D0-F1
#
_entry.id   AF-A0A397W5D0-F1
#
_cell.length_a   1.000
_cell.length_b   1.000
_cell.length_c   1.000
_cell.angle_alpha   90.00
_cell.angle_beta   90.00
_cell.angle_gamma   90.00
#
_symmetry.space_group_name_H-M   'P 1'
#
loop_
_entity.id
_entity.type
_entity.pdbx_description
1 polymer ?
#
loop_
_entity_poly.entity_id
_entity_poly.type
_entity_poly.pdbx_seq_one_letter_code
_entity_poly.pdbx_strand_id
1 'polypeptide(L)'
;MEGISSQNSTKRCVVEVCKGGVASGWRKITGHVLSKAEANRTLAWYYVDRKGEYMCLSCYNGIVVNGSDFFKNLTLEWERGLKKRRKSDNLSVSESIKLLANIIFQRDVLGENRPIIDFLQLRAFVEKESELLIPFFDEIEAAADMENKNETERQ
;
A
#
# COMPACT_ATOMS: atom_id res chain seq x y z
N MET A 1 -40.50 -18.04 8.23
CA MET A 1 -39.81 -17.51 9.43
C MET A 1 -38.51 -18.28 9.53
N GLU A 2 -37.41 -17.69 9.08
CA GLU A 2 -36.09 -18.32 9.11
C GLU A 2 -35.15 -17.47 9.94
N GLY A 3 -34.35 -18.19 10.72
CA GLY A 3 -33.74 -17.72 11.94
C GLY A 3 -32.67 -16.65 11.73
N ILE A 4 -32.71 -15.66 12.61
CA ILE A 4 -31.63 -14.73 12.88
C ILE A 4 -30.48 -15.55 13.49
N SER A 5 -29.59 -16.05 12.64
CA SER A 5 -28.35 -16.69 13.08
C SER A 5 -27.40 -15.61 13.61
N SER A 6 -27.37 -15.49 14.94
CA SER A 6 -26.40 -14.72 15.71
C SER A 6 -25.00 -15.34 15.62
N GLN A 7 -24.30 -15.16 14.49
CA GLN A 7 -22.85 -15.41 14.41
C GLN A 7 -22.19 -14.43 13.44
N ASN A 8 -21.34 -13.54 13.96
CA ASN A 8 -20.05 -13.11 13.37
C ASN A 8 -19.52 -11.83 14.04
N SER A 9 -19.15 -11.96 15.31
CA SER A 9 -18.35 -10.96 16.03
C SER A 9 -16.88 -11.00 15.57
N THR A 10 -16.59 -10.52 14.36
CA THR A 10 -15.21 -10.15 13.91
C THR A 10 -15.15 -9.43 12.56
N LYS A 11 -16.24 -9.29 11.82
CA LYS A 11 -16.20 -8.54 10.55
C LYS A 11 -16.17 -7.04 10.87
N ARG A 12 -15.13 -6.33 10.43
CA ARG A 12 -15.08 -4.86 10.43
C ARG A 12 -15.35 -4.37 9.02
N CYS A 13 -16.00 -3.21 8.92
CA CYS A 13 -16.14 -2.58 7.62
C CYS A 13 -14.77 -2.13 7.13
N VAL A 14 -14.40 -2.60 5.95
CA VAL A 14 -13.19 -2.21 5.25
C VAL A 14 -13.15 -0.71 4.88
N VAL A 15 -14.33 -0.08 4.79
CA VAL A 15 -14.45 1.36 4.56
C VAL A 15 -14.23 2.09 5.88
N GLU A 16 -13.02 2.62 6.06
CA GLU A 16 -12.54 3.20 7.33
C GLU A 16 -13.45 4.32 7.86
N VAL A 17 -14.01 5.14 6.96
CA VAL A 17 -14.89 6.25 7.35
C VAL A 17 -16.19 5.77 8.00
N CYS A 18 -16.59 4.52 7.74
CA CYS A 18 -17.77 3.93 8.36
C CYS A 18 -17.48 3.37 9.77
N LYS A 19 -16.22 3.44 10.28
CA LYS A 19 -15.78 3.16 11.66
C LYS A 19 -16.49 2.00 12.38
N GLY A 20 -16.81 0.91 11.66
CA GLY A 20 -17.51 -0.23 12.26
C GLY A 20 -18.92 0.09 12.78
N GLY A 21 -19.63 1.05 12.17
CA GLY A 21 -21.05 1.28 12.44
C GLY A 21 -21.83 -0.03 12.38
N VAL A 22 -22.75 -0.22 13.33
CA VAL A 22 -23.48 -1.48 13.56
C VAL A 22 -24.11 -1.95 12.25
N ALA A 23 -23.43 -2.87 11.58
CA ALA A 23 -23.79 -3.27 10.24
C ALA A 23 -25.02 -4.17 10.33
N SER A 24 -26.17 -3.69 9.87
CA SER A 24 -27.36 -4.52 9.67
C SER A 24 -27.16 -5.61 8.60
N GLY A 25 -26.05 -5.54 7.86
CA GLY A 25 -25.61 -6.57 6.92
C GLY A 25 -24.23 -6.27 6.34
N TRP A 26 -23.65 -7.29 5.70
CA TRP A 26 -22.34 -7.24 5.06
C TRP A 26 -22.46 -7.48 3.56
N ARG A 27 -21.60 -6.84 2.77
CA ARG A 27 -21.50 -7.01 1.32
C ARG A 27 -20.05 -7.22 0.93
N LYS A 28 -19.79 -8.28 0.16
CA LYS A 28 -18.46 -8.58 -0.35
C LYS A 28 -18.09 -7.60 -1.46
N ILE A 29 -16.86 -7.11 -1.48
CA ILE A 29 -16.33 -6.30 -2.57
C ILE A 29 -16.04 -7.22 -3.76
N THR A 30 -16.88 -7.14 -4.79
CA THR A 30 -16.73 -7.89 -6.04
C THR A 30 -16.34 -6.94 -7.18
N GLY A 31 -16.00 -7.51 -8.35
CA GLY A 31 -15.77 -6.68 -9.55
C GLY A 31 -16.96 -5.79 -9.90
N HIS A 32 -18.19 -6.31 -9.76
CA HIS A 32 -19.42 -5.54 -9.97
C HIS A 32 -19.53 -4.33 -9.02
N VAL A 33 -19.13 -4.50 -7.76
CA VAL A 33 -19.10 -3.40 -6.78
C VAL A 33 -18.15 -2.30 -7.22
N LEU A 34 -16.95 -2.67 -7.68
CA LEU A 34 -15.95 -1.70 -8.16
C LEU A 34 -16.44 -0.97 -9.41
N SER A 35 -16.98 -1.68 -10.41
CA SER A 35 -17.51 -1.07 -11.63
C SER A 35 -18.67 -0.11 -11.35
N LYS A 36 -19.55 -0.44 -10.38
CA LYS A 36 -20.63 0.46 -9.97
C LYS A 36 -20.12 1.68 -9.20
N ALA A 37 -19.15 1.49 -8.30
CA ALA A 37 -18.53 2.60 -7.58
C ALA A 37 -17.82 3.57 -8.55
N GLU A 38 -17.19 3.05 -9.59
CA GLU A 38 -16.59 3.85 -10.66
C GLU A 38 -17.64 4.66 -11.43
N ALA A 39 -18.72 4.00 -11.89
CA ALA A 39 -19.83 4.65 -12.56
C ALA A 39 -20.46 5.76 -11.70
N ASN A 40 -20.54 5.55 -10.38
CA ASN A 40 -21.08 6.52 -9.43
C ASN A 40 -20.08 7.60 -8.98
N ARG A 41 -18.82 7.54 -9.45
CA ARG A 41 -17.70 8.41 -9.01
C ARG A 41 -17.43 8.38 -7.51
N THR A 42 -17.71 7.24 -6.88
CA THR A 42 -17.46 6.99 -5.45
C THR A 42 -16.28 6.04 -5.24
N LEU A 43 -15.69 5.50 -6.33
CA LEU A 43 -14.53 4.59 -6.30
C LEU A 43 -13.36 5.22 -5.53
N ALA A 44 -12.80 4.48 -4.57
CA ALA A 44 -11.61 4.89 -3.85
C ALA A 44 -10.63 3.73 -3.72
N TRP A 45 -9.34 4.05 -3.76
CA TRP A 45 -8.24 3.08 -3.85
C TRP A 45 -8.24 2.05 -2.71
N TYR A 46 -8.57 2.47 -1.47
CA TYR A 46 -8.50 1.61 -0.29
C TYR A 46 -9.48 0.42 -0.28
N TYR A 47 -10.47 0.37 -1.18
CA TYR A 47 -11.28 -0.83 -1.39
C TYR A 47 -11.14 -1.46 -2.79
N VAL A 48 -10.38 -0.84 -3.69
CA VAL A 48 -9.93 -1.50 -4.95
C VAL A 48 -9.00 -2.66 -4.60
N ASP A 49 -8.02 -2.42 -3.72
CA ASP A 49 -7.00 -3.40 -3.33
C ASP A 49 -7.51 -4.44 -2.33
N ARG A 50 -8.75 -4.28 -1.86
CA ARG A 50 -9.39 -5.15 -0.88
C ARG A 50 -10.56 -5.94 -1.48
N LYS A 51 -10.48 -6.21 -2.78
CA LYS A 51 -11.41 -7.10 -3.48
C LYS A 51 -11.45 -8.45 -2.76
N GLY A 52 -12.66 -8.91 -2.43
CA GLY A 52 -12.86 -10.11 -1.64
C GLY A 52 -13.14 -9.87 -0.15
N GLU A 53 -12.82 -8.69 0.38
CA GLU A 53 -13.19 -8.28 1.74
C GLU A 53 -14.66 -7.81 1.81
N TYR A 54 -15.12 -7.47 3.01
CA TYR A 54 -16.51 -7.08 3.28
C TYR A 54 -16.61 -5.61 3.68
N MET A 55 -17.56 -4.90 3.08
CA MET A 55 -18.04 -3.60 3.54
C MET A 55 -19.40 -3.75 4.23
N CYS A 56 -19.73 -2.83 5.14
CA CYS A 56 -21.04 -2.82 5.76
C CYS A 56 -22.09 -2.32 4.76
N LEU A 57 -23.34 -2.74 4.98
CA LEU A 57 -24.47 -2.43 4.10
C LEU A 57 -24.67 -0.91 3.91
N SER A 58 -24.42 -0.11 4.94
CA SER A 58 -24.52 1.35 4.86
C SER A 58 -23.53 1.95 3.86
N CYS A 59 -22.26 1.53 3.88
CA CYS A 59 -21.30 2.03 2.88
C CYS A 59 -21.61 1.45 1.50
N TYR A 60 -22.04 0.19 1.40
CA TYR A 60 -22.48 -0.37 0.11
C TYR A 60 -23.61 0.47 -0.50
N ASN A 61 -24.63 0.82 0.28
CA ASN A 61 -25.72 1.66 -0.20
C ASN A 61 -25.23 3.05 -0.58
N GLY A 62 -24.36 3.67 0.22
CA GLY A 62 -23.78 4.98 -0.09
C GLY A 62 -22.91 4.99 -1.35
N ILE A 63 -22.12 3.95 -1.58
CA ILE A 63 -21.12 3.88 -2.66
C ILE A 63 -21.76 3.34 -3.95
N VAL A 64 -22.46 2.22 -3.87
CA VAL A 64 -22.91 1.42 -5.02
C VAL A 64 -24.34 1.74 -5.44
N VAL A 65 -25.25 1.93 -4.47
CA VAL A 65 -26.69 2.07 -4.76
C VAL A 65 -27.05 3.54 -4.99
N ASN A 66 -26.71 4.41 -4.05
CA ASN A 66 -27.15 5.80 -4.04
C ASN A 66 -26.13 6.76 -4.67
N GLY A 67 -24.84 6.39 -4.71
CA GLY A 67 -23.78 7.29 -5.15
C GLY A 67 -23.78 8.60 -4.36
N SER A 68 -23.74 8.50 -3.03
CA SER A 68 -23.86 9.65 -2.13
C SER A 68 -22.71 10.64 -2.33
N ASP A 69 -23.04 11.94 -2.29
CA ASP A 69 -22.08 13.03 -2.47
C ASP A 69 -21.01 13.05 -1.37
N PHE A 70 -21.30 12.51 -0.19
CA PHE A 70 -20.29 12.31 0.85
C PHE A 70 -19.13 11.44 0.34
N PHE A 71 -19.44 10.30 -0.28
CA PHE A 71 -18.41 9.39 -0.81
C PHE A 71 -17.75 9.94 -2.08
N LYS A 72 -18.47 10.69 -2.92
CA LYS A 72 -17.86 11.38 -4.07
C LYS A 72 -16.87 12.45 -3.62
N ASN A 73 -17.25 13.28 -2.64
CA ASN A 73 -16.37 14.30 -2.08
C ASN A 73 -15.15 13.67 -1.42
N LEU A 74 -15.34 12.55 -0.71
CA LEU A 74 -14.23 11.79 -0.16
C LEU A 74 -13.27 11.34 -1.27
N THR A 75 -13.77 10.72 -2.35
CA THR A 75 -12.95 10.35 -3.52
C THR A 75 -12.20 11.55 -4.11
N LEU A 76 -12.87 12.70 -4.26
CA LEU A 76 -12.26 13.93 -4.77
C LEU A 76 -11.19 14.51 -3.83
N GLU A 77 -11.42 14.48 -2.51
CA GLU A 77 -10.43 14.90 -1.51
C GLU A 77 -9.19 14.01 -1.55
N TRP A 78 -9.38 12.70 -1.70
CA TRP A 78 -8.28 11.76 -1.90
C TRP A 78 -7.53 12.01 -3.20
N GLU A 79 -8.23 12.17 -4.31
CA GLU A 79 -7.60 12.52 -5.59
C GLU A 79 -6.85 13.86 -5.50
N ARG A 80 -7.40 14.86 -4.80
CA ARG A 80 -6.74 16.14 -4.56
C ARG A 80 -5.54 16.00 -3.64
N GLY A 81 -5.58 15.14 -2.63
CA GLY A 81 -4.44 14.80 -1.79
C GLY A 81 -3.32 14.13 -2.58
N LEU A 82 -3.67 13.17 -3.45
CA LEU A 82 -2.74 12.53 -4.39
C LEU A 82 -2.20 13.52 -5.44
N LYS A 83 -3.03 14.41 -5.98
CA LYS A 83 -2.63 15.43 -6.96
C LYS A 83 -1.81 16.56 -6.34
N LYS A 84 -2.07 16.97 -5.09
CA LYS A 84 -1.19 17.90 -4.33
C LYS A 84 0.19 17.27 -4.09
N ARG A 85 0.25 15.98 -3.74
CA ARG A 85 1.53 15.24 -3.64
C ARG A 85 2.27 15.09 -4.98
N ARG A 86 1.59 15.23 -6.12
CA ARG A 86 2.19 15.14 -7.47
C ARG A 86 2.62 16.49 -8.07
N LYS A 87 2.24 17.64 -7.48
CA LYS A 87 2.34 18.95 -8.15
C LYS A 87 3.30 19.97 -7.51
N SER A 88 4.04 19.58 -6.47
CA SER A 88 5.32 20.22 -6.12
C SER A 88 6.17 19.19 -5.39
N ASP A 89 7.39 18.96 -5.88
CA ASP A 89 8.43 18.09 -5.29
C ASP A 89 8.28 16.58 -5.52
N ASN A 90 8.24 16.15 -6.79
CA ASN A 90 8.55 14.76 -7.10
C ASN A 90 10.06 14.56 -6.93
N LEU A 91 10.45 13.66 -6.02
CA LEU A 91 11.84 13.22 -5.89
C LEU A 91 12.31 12.66 -7.24
N SER A 92 13.51 13.05 -7.66
CA SER A 92 14.23 12.34 -8.72
C SER A 92 14.36 10.85 -8.37
N VAL A 93 14.68 10.04 -9.37
CA VAL A 93 14.88 8.59 -9.16
C VAL A 93 15.97 8.34 -8.12
N SER A 94 17.05 9.11 -8.13
CA SER A 94 18.13 9.01 -7.14
C SER A 94 17.65 9.40 -5.73
N GLU A 95 16.90 10.49 -5.59
CA GLU A 95 16.33 10.90 -4.30
C GLU A 95 15.31 9.87 -3.77
N SER A 96 14.54 9.25 -4.67
CA SER A 96 13.60 8.19 -4.34
C SER A 96 14.32 6.93 -3.85
N ILE A 97 15.39 6.51 -4.56
CA ILE A 97 16.23 5.37 -4.15
C ILE A 97 16.89 5.65 -2.80
N LYS A 98 17.43 6.87 -2.61
CA LYS A 98 18.05 7.28 -1.35
C LYS A 98 17.06 7.25 -0.18
N LEU A 99 15.84 7.75 -0.40
CA LEU A 99 14.80 7.72 0.63
C LEU A 99 14.41 6.27 0.99
N LEU A 100 14.20 5.41 -0.01
CA LEU A 100 13.86 4.00 0.21
C LEU A 100 14.99 3.26 0.94
N ALA A 101 16.24 3.44 0.51
CA ALA A 101 17.40 2.84 1.16
C ALA A 101 17.53 3.28 2.63
N ASN A 102 17.32 4.57 2.91
CA ASN A 102 17.36 5.08 4.28
C ASN A 102 16.24 4.48 5.15
N ILE A 103 15.02 4.34 4.63
CA ILE A 103 13.92 3.70 5.36
C ILE A 103 14.25 2.23 5.71
N ILE A 104 14.82 1.49 4.75
CA ILE A 104 15.23 0.09 4.95
C ILE A 104 16.33 0.01 6.01
N PHE A 105 17.36 0.86 5.91
CA PHE A 105 18.46 0.90 6.88
C PHE A 105 17.99 1.21 8.30
N GLN A 106 17.15 2.24 8.47
CA GLN A 106 16.59 2.62 9.77
C GLN A 106 15.80 1.46 10.40
N ARG A 107 15.03 0.74 9.60
CA ARG A 107 14.24 -0.39 10.07
C ARG A 107 15.12 -1.59 10.43
N ASP A 108 15.97 -2.02 9.50
CA ASP A 108 16.62 -3.33 9.58
C ASP A 108 17.93 -3.26 10.40
N VAL A 109 18.66 -2.15 10.31
CA VAL A 109 19.92 -1.96 11.06
C VAL A 109 19.65 -1.32 12.42
N LEU A 110 19.07 -0.12 12.44
CA LEU A 110 18.87 0.61 13.70
C LEU A 110 17.72 0.07 14.54
N GLY A 111 16.68 -0.44 13.89
CA GLY A 111 15.54 -1.07 14.56
C GLY A 111 15.76 -2.54 14.93
N GLU A 112 16.95 -3.10 14.67
CA GLU A 112 17.33 -4.50 14.89
C GLU A 112 16.34 -5.52 14.28
N ASN A 113 15.62 -5.12 13.22
CA ASN A 113 14.69 -6.02 12.53
C ASN A 113 15.44 -6.87 11.52
N ARG A 114 15.04 -8.13 11.37
CA ARG A 114 15.57 -8.94 10.26
C ARG A 114 15.14 -8.34 8.92
N PRO A 115 16.07 -8.21 7.95
CA PRO A 115 15.73 -7.82 6.60
C PRO A 115 14.64 -8.71 6.02
N ILE A 116 13.68 -8.10 5.30
CA ILE A 116 12.66 -8.87 4.57
C ILE A 116 13.31 -9.67 3.44
N ILE A 117 14.30 -9.06 2.79
CA ILE A 117 15.16 -9.66 1.77
C ILE A 117 16.57 -9.13 2.05
N ASP A 118 17.53 -10.02 2.25
CA ASP A 118 18.93 -9.62 2.39
C ASP A 118 19.57 -9.31 1.02
N PHE A 119 20.74 -8.68 1.04
CA PHE A 119 21.42 -8.24 -0.18
C PHE A 119 21.72 -9.40 -1.14
N LEU A 120 22.17 -10.55 -0.61
CA LEU A 120 22.51 -11.72 -1.41
C LEU A 120 21.26 -12.34 -2.06
N GLN A 121 20.15 -12.38 -1.32
CA GLN A 121 18.86 -12.82 -1.84
C GLN A 121 18.38 -11.88 -2.95
N LEU A 122 18.47 -10.57 -2.74
CA LEU A 122 18.05 -9.58 -3.73
C LEU A 122 18.89 -9.69 -5.01
N ARG A 123 20.22 -9.80 -4.88
CA ARG A 123 21.16 -9.99 -5.99
C ARG A 123 20.81 -11.25 -6.78
N ALA A 124 20.62 -12.38 -6.10
CA ALA A 124 20.26 -13.65 -6.73
C ALA A 124 18.90 -13.62 -7.46
N PHE A 125 17.93 -12.83 -6.98
CA PHE A 125 16.68 -12.61 -7.71
C PHE A 125 16.90 -11.83 -8.99
N VAL A 126 17.69 -10.76 -8.92
CA VAL A 126 17.93 -9.89 -10.05
C VAL A 126 18.79 -10.58 -11.13
N GLU A 127 19.83 -11.31 -10.72
CA GLU A 127 20.67 -12.12 -11.62
C GLU A 127 19.87 -13.10 -12.47
N LYS A 128 18.79 -13.67 -11.91
CA LYS A 128 17.90 -14.58 -12.65
C LYS A 128 17.01 -13.88 -13.67
N GLU A 129 16.68 -12.62 -13.43
CA GLU A 129 15.75 -11.85 -14.26
C GLU A 129 16.48 -11.04 -15.35
N SER A 130 17.67 -10.52 -15.05
CA SER A 130 18.45 -9.72 -16.01
C SER A 130 19.92 -9.60 -15.62
N GLU A 131 20.80 -10.14 -16.47
CA GLU A 131 22.25 -10.03 -16.33
C GLU A 131 22.75 -8.57 -16.41
N LEU A 132 21.98 -7.66 -17.01
CA LEU A 132 22.34 -6.25 -17.15
C LEU A 132 22.41 -5.49 -15.82
N LEU A 133 21.80 -6.03 -14.77
CA LEU A 133 21.78 -5.43 -13.45
C LEU A 133 22.91 -5.96 -12.55
N ILE A 134 23.64 -7.00 -12.97
CA ILE A 134 24.77 -7.56 -12.20
C ILE A 134 25.82 -6.48 -11.88
N PRO A 135 26.28 -5.67 -12.86
CA PRO A 135 27.31 -4.65 -12.59
C PRO A 135 26.88 -3.62 -11.54
N PHE A 136 25.57 -3.33 -11.45
CA PHE A 136 25.04 -2.42 -10.44
C PHE A 136 25.18 -2.98 -9.01
N PHE A 137 24.98 -4.29 -8.82
CA PHE A 137 25.21 -4.93 -7.53
C PHE A 137 26.69 -5.02 -7.19
N ASP A 138 27.54 -5.29 -8.18
CA ASP A 138 29.00 -5.28 -8.01
C ASP A 138 29.52 -3.90 -7.57
N GLU A 139 28.99 -2.83 -8.16
CA GLU A 139 29.33 -1.45 -7.77
C GLU A 139 28.90 -1.12 -6.33
N ILE A 140 27.72 -1.59 -5.89
CA ILE A 140 27.25 -1.40 -4.51
C ILE A 140 28.16 -2.14 -3.52
N GLU A 141 28.50 -3.40 -3.82
CA GLU A 141 29.36 -4.23 -2.98
C GLU A 141 30.77 -3.63 -2.87
N ALA A 142 31.34 -3.21 -4.00
CA ALA A 142 32.63 -2.52 -4.03
C ALA A 142 32.61 -1.19 -3.26
N ALA A 143 31.52 -0.41 -3.34
CA ALA A 143 31.38 0.83 -2.60
C ALA A 143 31.33 0.60 -1.08
N ALA A 144 30.58 -0.42 -0.63
CA ALA A 144 30.51 -0.79 0.78
C ALA A 144 31.88 -1.26 1.32
N ASP A 145 32.63 -2.04 0.54
CA ASP A 145 33.96 -2.52 0.92
C ASP A 145 34.98 -1.38 1.04
N MET A 146 34.89 -0.34 0.21
CA MET A 146 35.75 0.84 0.31
C MET A 146 35.47 1.67 1.57
N GLU A 147 34.21 1.73 2.02
CA GLU A 147 33.83 2.43 3.25
C GLU A 147 34.45 1.76 4.48
N ASN A 148 34.43 0.43 4.55
CA ASN A 148 35.06 -0.35 5.62
C ASN A 148 36.60 -0.18 5.68
N LYS A 149 37.27 -0.08 4.51
CA LYS A 149 38.71 0.19 4.45
C LYS A 149 39.07 1.58 4.97
N ASN A 150 38.28 2.59 4.60
CA ASN A 150 38.49 3.97 5.04
C ASN A 150 38.26 4.17 6.54
N GLU A 151 37.42 3.36 7.19
CA GLU A 151 37.27 3.36 8.65
C GLU A 151 38.44 2.68 9.36
N THR A 152 39.00 1.62 8.77
CA THR A 152 40.13 0.86 9.34
C THR A 152 41.45 1.64 9.25
N GLU A 153 41.63 2.46 8.22
CA GLU A 153 42.83 3.30 8.04
C GLU A 153 42.79 4.63 8.84
N ARG A 154 41.67 4.94 9.51
CA ARG A 154 41.50 6.14 10.35
C ARG A 154 41.58 5.85 11.86
N GLN A 155 41.90 4.61 12.25
CA GLN A 155 42.23 4.20 13.63
C GLN A 155 43.75 4.05 13.78
#